data_AF-A0A662UBB8-F1
#
_entry.id   AF-A0A662UBB8-F1
#
_cell.length_a   1.000
_cell.length_b   1.000
_cell.length_c   1.000
_cell.angle_alpha   90.00
_cell.angle_beta   90.00
_cell.angle_gamma   90.00
#
_symmetry.space_group_name_H-M   'P 1'
#
loop_
_entity.id
_entity.type
_entity.pdbx_description
1 polymer ?
#
loop_
_entity_poly.entity_id
_entity_poly.type
_entity_poly.pdbx_seq_one_letter_code
_entity_poly.pdbx_strand_id
1 'polypeptide(L)'
;MMECLEDAYQEVCSVFTRLCPRLVPSPLWGISLARLARADPDVICGVAYGSSNSDCTAIVNEFKKWWFSLPRDQCRVCGSPANEVDEDWRYCVKDDTGIAVLERLVPLCEKCHLAKHLGYASLQGRDREALEHLARVNGVDIEVARHAARRAFEVHSALSGVEKWKIVPRGVAGLPKDTTEVIENILNFMANNGYGFNEDWLWYHAKREQRKLLERGALEESEEFLRRALGIRDKPLNEIVNAVREDPLARLTVVRELKEMLGRYGIKVLQRETEIALRGVRAVNASFGPRKSRQTLFVPTTSGKWMVFVLSRLRGIILRRVMDELRKRGLDYIAKTVGVKESDRDEQPVIIYVPSFLAANMVKEVAEVVLEVLEEFGIDKLVMFKPDTFTYAGIYSDTVKGIKSYIYMTSLRLKSIKVICYNSIDTLRSKS
;
A
#
# COMPACT_ATOMS: atom_id res chain seq x y z
N MET A 1 -21.47 -7.13 -24.84
CA MET A 1 -21.00 -6.17 -23.82
C MET A 1 -21.49 -6.65 -22.46
N MET A 2 -20.65 -6.58 -21.42
CA MET A 2 -21.08 -6.88 -20.06
C MET A 2 -21.82 -5.65 -19.54
N GLU A 3 -23.15 -5.69 -19.53
CA GLU A 3 -23.99 -4.55 -19.15
C GLU A 3 -24.22 -4.53 -17.64
N CYS A 4 -23.98 -3.37 -17.04
CA CYS A 4 -24.39 -3.03 -15.68
C CYS A 4 -25.89 -2.71 -15.77
N LEU A 5 -26.75 -3.71 -15.59
CA LEU A 5 -28.21 -3.57 -15.79
C LEU A 5 -28.88 -2.94 -14.57
N GLU A 6 -28.49 -3.34 -13.36
CA GLU A 6 -29.08 -2.88 -12.09
C GLU A 6 -28.04 -2.19 -11.20
N ASP A 7 -28.17 -0.89 -11.00
CA ASP A 7 -27.31 -0.12 -10.09
C ASP A 7 -27.50 -0.63 -8.65
N ALA A 8 -26.41 -1.06 -8.00
CA ALA A 8 -26.41 -1.49 -6.61
C ALA A 8 -26.91 -0.39 -5.65
N TYR A 9 -26.84 0.88 -6.07
CA TYR A 9 -27.35 2.03 -5.32
C TYR A 9 -28.76 2.48 -5.73
N GLN A 10 -29.50 1.73 -6.54
CA GLN A 10 -30.81 2.14 -7.06
C GLN A 10 -31.79 2.59 -5.95
N GLU A 11 -31.93 1.83 -4.87
CA GLU A 11 -32.78 2.18 -3.71
C GLU A 11 -32.34 3.47 -3.01
N VAL A 12 -31.03 3.69 -2.92
CA VAL A 12 -30.46 4.89 -2.30
C VAL A 12 -30.69 6.10 -3.20
N CYS A 13 -30.44 5.96 -4.50
CA CYS A 13 -30.55 7.03 -5.46
C CYS A 13 -32.01 7.38 -5.82
N SER A 14 -32.99 6.50 -5.55
CA SER A 14 -34.41 6.87 -5.62
C SER A 14 -34.82 7.86 -4.53
N VAL A 15 -34.10 7.88 -3.39
CA VAL A 15 -34.28 8.90 -2.35
C VAL A 15 -33.46 10.16 -2.68
N PHE A 16 -32.21 9.97 -3.11
CA PHE A 16 -31.29 11.06 -3.41
C PHE A 16 -31.22 11.37 -4.91
N THR A 17 -32.27 11.96 -5.45
CA THR A 17 -32.46 12.16 -6.90
C THR A 17 -31.55 13.24 -7.52
N ARG A 18 -31.02 14.17 -6.72
CA ARG A 18 -30.13 15.26 -7.19
C ARG A 18 -28.66 14.98 -6.93
N LEU A 19 -28.34 14.39 -5.78
CA LEU A 19 -26.97 14.04 -5.39
C LEU A 19 -26.98 12.71 -4.64
N CYS A 20 -26.69 11.62 -5.34
CA CYS A 20 -26.64 10.28 -4.74
C CYS A 20 -25.23 9.94 -4.22
N PRO A 21 -25.07 9.57 -2.94
CA PRO A 21 -23.78 9.19 -2.36
C PRO A 21 -23.45 7.73 -2.69
N ARG A 22 -22.91 7.49 -3.89
CA ARG A 22 -22.35 6.18 -4.25
C ARG A 22 -20.95 6.06 -3.71
N LEU A 23 -20.81 5.35 -2.59
CA LEU A 23 -19.53 5.15 -1.91
C LEU A 23 -18.62 4.24 -2.74
N VAL A 24 -17.35 4.60 -2.85
CA VAL A 24 -16.34 3.84 -3.60
C VAL A 24 -16.05 2.53 -2.84
N PRO A 25 -16.25 1.35 -3.46
CA PRO A 25 -15.90 0.06 -2.85
C PRO A 25 -14.41 0.00 -2.48
N SER A 26 -14.09 -0.66 -1.36
CA SER A 26 -12.71 -0.73 -0.84
C SER A 26 -11.66 -1.20 -1.86
N PRO A 27 -11.93 -2.20 -2.74
CA PRO A 27 -10.97 -2.61 -3.78
C PRO A 27 -10.68 -1.55 -4.84
N LEU A 28 -11.56 -0.57 -5.01
CA LEU A 28 -11.42 0.54 -5.95
C LEU A 28 -10.86 1.81 -5.27
N TRP A 29 -10.62 1.76 -3.97
CA TRP A 29 -10.14 2.91 -3.22
C TRP A 29 -8.76 3.37 -3.75
N GLY A 30 -8.63 4.66 -4.01
CA GLY A 30 -7.41 5.22 -4.59
C GLY A 30 -7.25 5.00 -6.10
N ILE A 31 -8.27 4.48 -6.78
CA ILE A 31 -8.29 4.26 -8.23
C ILE A 31 -9.36 5.16 -8.84
N SER A 32 -8.94 6.27 -9.44
CA SER A 32 -9.85 7.26 -10.01
C SER A 32 -9.16 8.03 -11.13
N LEU A 33 -9.94 8.62 -12.04
CA LEU A 33 -9.42 9.49 -13.10
C LEU A 33 -8.68 10.70 -12.51
N ALA A 34 -9.20 11.28 -11.44
CA ALA A 34 -8.60 12.41 -10.74
C ALA A 34 -7.20 12.09 -10.19
N ARG A 35 -7.02 10.89 -9.63
CA ARG A 35 -5.71 10.43 -9.13
C ARG A 35 -4.76 10.14 -10.29
N LEU A 36 -5.25 9.48 -11.33
CA LEU A 36 -4.46 9.16 -12.52
C LEU A 36 -3.94 10.41 -13.24
N ALA A 37 -4.75 11.47 -13.31
CA ALA A 37 -4.35 12.74 -13.94
C ALA A 37 -3.24 13.48 -13.17
N ARG A 38 -3.08 13.19 -11.88
CA ARG A 38 -2.04 13.75 -11.00
C ARG A 38 -0.80 12.85 -10.90
N ALA A 39 -0.92 11.59 -11.31
CA ALA A 39 0.16 10.62 -11.23
C ALA A 39 1.34 10.99 -12.13
N ASP A 40 2.52 10.47 -11.79
CA ASP A 40 3.67 10.42 -12.69
C ASP A 40 3.42 9.34 -13.76
N PRO A 41 3.35 9.71 -15.05
CA PRO A 41 3.15 8.76 -16.15
C PRO A 41 4.13 7.60 -16.15
N ASP A 42 5.41 7.84 -15.85
CA ASP A 42 6.43 6.79 -15.89
C ASP A 42 6.18 5.71 -14.83
N VAL A 43 5.61 6.10 -13.68
CA VAL A 43 5.27 5.15 -12.62
C VAL A 43 4.10 4.29 -13.00
N ILE A 44 3.00 4.92 -13.43
CA ILE A 44 1.77 4.19 -13.70
C ILE A 44 1.91 3.30 -14.94
N CYS A 45 2.59 3.77 -15.98
CA CYS A 45 2.87 2.99 -17.17
C CYS A 45 3.88 1.88 -16.85
N GLY A 46 4.93 2.18 -16.08
CA GLY A 46 5.88 1.18 -15.61
C GLY A 46 5.22 0.07 -14.78
N VAL A 47 4.24 0.42 -13.95
CA VAL A 47 3.47 -0.57 -13.18
C VAL A 47 2.51 -1.36 -14.05
N ALA A 48 1.71 -0.70 -14.90
CA ALA A 48 0.68 -1.33 -15.72
C ALA A 48 1.24 -2.25 -16.81
N TYR A 49 2.37 -1.89 -17.41
CA TYR A 49 2.97 -2.61 -18.54
C TYR A 49 4.22 -3.42 -18.15
N GLY A 50 4.79 -3.18 -16.96
CA GLY A 50 5.99 -3.88 -16.50
C GLY A 50 7.28 -3.50 -17.24
N SER A 51 7.25 -2.45 -18.05
CA SER A 51 8.38 -1.94 -18.82
C SER A 51 8.26 -0.44 -19.06
N SER A 52 9.33 0.18 -19.57
CA SER A 52 9.22 1.54 -20.10
C SER A 52 8.29 1.51 -21.32
N ASN A 53 7.33 2.44 -21.36
CA ASN A 53 6.35 2.53 -22.44
C ASN A 53 6.08 4.01 -22.75
N SER A 54 6.81 4.54 -23.74
CA SER A 54 6.73 5.95 -24.15
C SER A 54 5.35 6.35 -24.66
N ASP A 55 4.65 5.43 -25.33
CA ASP A 55 3.34 5.68 -25.91
C ASP A 55 2.31 5.84 -24.79
N CYS A 56 2.34 4.94 -23.80
CA CYS A 56 1.54 5.09 -22.59
C CYS A 56 1.85 6.42 -21.88
N THR A 57 3.13 6.76 -21.69
CA THR A 57 3.51 8.02 -21.03
C THR A 57 2.98 9.24 -21.79
N ALA A 58 3.07 9.26 -23.13
CA ALA A 58 2.53 10.34 -23.95
C ALA A 58 1.00 10.45 -23.80
N ILE A 59 0.29 9.33 -23.89
CA ILE A 59 -1.17 9.26 -23.76
C ILE A 59 -1.65 9.72 -22.39
N VAL A 60 -0.97 9.31 -21.31
CA VAL A 60 -1.28 9.77 -19.95
C VAL A 60 -1.05 11.28 -19.82
N ASN A 61 -0.02 11.83 -20.44
CA ASN A 61 0.22 13.27 -20.42
C ASN A 61 -0.88 14.04 -21.16
N GLU A 62 -1.41 13.51 -22.25
CA GLU A 62 -2.58 14.07 -22.95
C GLU A 62 -3.83 14.00 -22.09
N PHE A 63 -4.10 12.84 -21.49
CA PHE A 63 -5.18 12.66 -20.53
C PHE A 63 -5.10 13.67 -19.37
N LYS A 64 -3.91 13.88 -18.82
CA LYS A 64 -3.66 14.90 -17.78
C LYS A 64 -4.07 16.30 -18.26
N LYS A 65 -3.63 16.73 -19.44
CA LYS A 65 -4.01 18.04 -19.99
C LYS A 65 -5.52 18.17 -20.13
N TRP A 66 -6.17 17.13 -20.68
CA TRP A 66 -7.62 17.08 -20.82
C TRP A 66 -8.33 17.18 -19.46
N TRP A 67 -7.92 16.41 -18.44
CA TRP A 67 -8.53 16.44 -17.10
C TRP A 67 -8.49 17.84 -16.47
N PHE A 68 -7.35 18.52 -16.61
CA PHE A 68 -7.20 19.88 -16.08
C PHE A 68 -7.94 20.93 -16.92
N SER A 69 -8.22 20.69 -18.19
CA SER A 69 -9.05 21.58 -19.02
C SER A 69 -10.56 21.51 -18.74
N LEU A 70 -11.03 20.52 -17.99
CA LEU A 70 -12.46 20.37 -17.69
C LEU A 70 -13.02 21.60 -16.95
N PRO A 71 -14.26 22.02 -17.27
CA PRO A 71 -14.88 23.20 -16.65
C PRO A 71 -15.14 22.99 -15.15
N ARG A 72 -14.93 24.06 -14.38
CA ARG A 72 -15.13 24.12 -12.91
C ARG A 72 -15.84 25.41 -12.51
N ASP A 73 -16.73 25.91 -13.35
CA ASP A 73 -17.40 27.19 -13.20
C ASP A 73 -18.62 27.10 -12.26
N GLN A 74 -19.50 26.12 -12.47
CA GLN A 74 -20.75 26.02 -11.73
C GLN A 74 -21.08 24.60 -11.26
N CYS A 75 -21.46 24.46 -9.99
CA CYS A 75 -21.89 23.21 -9.39
C CYS A 75 -23.19 22.74 -10.04
N ARG A 76 -23.16 21.54 -10.64
CA ARG A 76 -24.33 20.95 -11.32
C ARG A 76 -25.46 20.56 -10.38
N VAL A 77 -25.19 20.47 -9.07
CA VAL A 77 -26.18 20.08 -8.06
C VAL A 77 -26.92 21.31 -7.52
N CYS A 78 -26.18 22.30 -6.99
CA CYS A 78 -26.76 23.43 -6.25
C CYS A 78 -26.60 24.79 -6.94
N GLY A 79 -25.87 24.90 -8.05
CA GLY A 79 -25.66 26.14 -8.79
C GLY A 79 -24.61 27.11 -8.21
N SER A 80 -24.03 26.80 -7.05
CA SER A 80 -22.92 27.57 -6.48
C SER A 80 -21.64 27.43 -7.32
N PRO A 81 -20.62 28.31 -7.17
CA PRO A 81 -19.34 28.13 -7.85
C PRO A 81 -18.75 26.74 -7.60
N ALA A 82 -18.32 26.08 -8.67
CA ALA A 82 -17.61 24.80 -8.57
C ALA A 82 -16.12 25.04 -8.37
N ASN A 83 -15.44 24.05 -7.80
CA ASN A 83 -13.99 24.01 -7.70
C ASN A 83 -13.42 22.61 -7.92
N GLU A 84 -14.29 21.59 -7.91
CA GLU A 84 -13.93 20.19 -8.12
C GLU A 84 -14.63 19.61 -9.36
N VAL A 85 -13.99 18.62 -9.97
CA VAL A 85 -14.62 17.73 -10.95
C VAL A 85 -14.67 16.36 -10.31
N ASP A 86 -15.89 15.85 -10.16
CA ASP A 86 -16.14 14.59 -9.48
C ASP A 86 -16.62 13.51 -10.46
N GLU A 87 -16.34 12.25 -10.12
CA GLU A 87 -16.61 11.09 -10.94
C GLU A 87 -17.94 10.44 -10.51
N ASP A 88 -18.94 10.40 -11.40
CA ASP A 88 -20.24 9.77 -11.13
C ASP A 88 -20.22 8.31 -11.58
N TRP A 89 -19.90 7.43 -10.65
CA TRP A 89 -19.77 5.98 -10.87
C TRP A 89 -21.07 5.25 -10.60
N ARG A 90 -21.42 4.29 -11.44
CA ARG A 90 -22.45 3.28 -11.18
C ARG A 90 -21.79 1.94 -10.89
N TYR A 91 -22.34 1.17 -9.95
CA TYR A 91 -21.80 -0.13 -9.55
C TYR A 91 -22.81 -1.25 -9.78
N CYS A 92 -22.38 -2.35 -10.36
CA CYS A 92 -23.17 -3.58 -10.49
C CYS A 92 -22.32 -4.80 -10.14
N VAL A 93 -22.94 -5.94 -9.84
CA VAL A 93 -22.25 -7.23 -9.69
C VAL A 93 -22.86 -8.23 -10.67
N LYS A 94 -22.01 -8.91 -11.43
CA LYS A 94 -22.40 -9.98 -12.35
C LYS A 94 -21.38 -11.11 -12.29
N ASP A 95 -21.83 -12.35 -12.07
CA ASP A 95 -20.97 -13.54 -12.04
C ASP A 95 -19.75 -13.35 -11.11
N ASP A 96 -19.98 -12.91 -9.87
CA ASP A 96 -18.97 -12.57 -8.84
C ASP A 96 -17.96 -11.47 -9.23
N THR A 97 -18.22 -10.76 -10.33
CA THR A 97 -17.39 -9.65 -10.82
C THR A 97 -18.14 -8.34 -10.65
N GLY A 98 -17.50 -7.40 -9.94
CA GLY A 98 -17.98 -6.04 -9.82
C GLY A 98 -17.74 -5.26 -11.11
N ILE A 99 -18.68 -4.40 -11.50
CA ILE A 99 -18.56 -3.52 -12.66
C ILE A 99 -18.74 -2.09 -12.17
N ALA A 100 -17.73 -1.25 -12.36
CA ALA A 100 -17.76 0.17 -12.09
C ALA A 100 -17.84 0.93 -13.42
N VAL A 101 -19.00 1.53 -13.72
CA VAL A 101 -19.22 2.29 -14.95
C VAL A 101 -19.17 3.78 -14.61
N LEU A 102 -18.25 4.53 -15.22
CA LEU A 102 -18.28 5.99 -15.12
C LEU A 102 -19.41 6.48 -16.02
N GLU A 103 -20.45 7.06 -15.45
CA GLU A 103 -21.58 7.58 -16.21
C GLU A 103 -21.29 8.98 -16.75
N ARG A 104 -20.62 9.81 -15.95
CA ARG A 104 -20.28 11.21 -16.29
C ARG A 104 -19.29 11.82 -15.32
N LEU A 105 -18.75 12.98 -15.72
CA LEU A 105 -17.99 13.88 -14.87
C LEU A 105 -18.85 15.07 -14.48
N VAL A 106 -18.85 15.43 -13.21
CA VAL A 106 -19.77 16.42 -12.65
C VAL A 106 -18.98 17.49 -11.90
N PRO A 107 -19.01 18.75 -12.35
CA PRO A 107 -18.49 19.86 -11.56
C PRO A 107 -19.30 20.04 -10.28
N LEU A 108 -18.62 20.06 -9.13
CA LEU A 108 -19.22 20.19 -7.81
C LEU A 108 -18.56 21.33 -7.02
N CYS A 109 -19.33 21.97 -6.15
CA CYS A 109 -18.77 22.80 -5.08
C CYS A 109 -18.31 21.91 -3.91
N GLU A 110 -17.44 22.45 -3.04
CA GLU A 110 -16.88 21.72 -1.89
C GLU A 110 -17.95 21.02 -1.03
N LYS A 111 -19.08 21.69 -0.73
CA LYS A 111 -20.14 21.12 0.11
C LYS A 111 -20.85 19.94 -0.56
N CYS A 112 -21.16 20.04 -1.85
CA CYS A 112 -21.76 18.94 -2.61
C CYS A 112 -20.77 17.79 -2.78
N HIS A 113 -19.49 18.08 -3.02
CA HIS A 113 -18.46 17.06 -3.10
C HIS A 113 -18.31 16.29 -1.77
N LEU A 114 -18.22 17.00 -0.65
CA LEU A 114 -18.18 16.39 0.68
C LEU A 114 -19.43 15.56 0.99
N ALA A 115 -20.62 16.06 0.65
CA ALA A 115 -21.89 15.37 0.87
C ALA A 115 -22.05 14.09 0.03
N LYS A 116 -21.42 14.04 -1.15
CA LYS A 116 -21.37 12.81 -1.96
C LYS A 116 -20.45 11.76 -1.32
N HIS A 117 -19.31 12.20 -0.81
CA HIS A 117 -18.29 11.35 -0.19
C HIS A 117 -18.49 11.17 1.31
N LEU A 118 -19.65 10.63 1.71
CA LEU A 118 -20.01 10.46 3.14
C LEU A 118 -18.97 9.67 3.94
N GLY A 119 -18.34 8.65 3.35
CA GLY A 119 -17.25 7.91 4.00
C GLY A 119 -16.04 8.78 4.33
N TYR A 120 -15.67 9.68 3.42
CA TYR A 120 -14.58 10.63 3.65
C TYR A 120 -14.97 11.70 4.67
N ALA A 121 -16.20 12.22 4.62
CA ALA A 121 -16.70 13.17 5.61
C ALA A 121 -16.63 12.58 7.04
N SER A 122 -16.90 11.28 7.18
CA SER A 122 -16.78 10.57 8.45
C SER A 122 -15.38 10.54 9.02
N LEU A 123 -14.39 10.24 8.17
CA LEU A 123 -12.98 10.26 8.56
C LEU A 123 -12.52 11.65 9.02
N GLN A 124 -13.19 12.71 8.57
CA GLN A 124 -12.89 14.10 8.94
C GLN A 124 -13.75 14.61 10.10
N GLY A 125 -14.65 13.79 10.67
CA GLY A 125 -15.60 14.22 11.71
C GLY A 125 -16.63 15.25 11.24
N ARG A 126 -16.91 15.28 9.93
CA ARG A 126 -17.86 16.21 9.27
C ARG A 126 -19.16 15.53 8.84
N ASP A 127 -19.49 14.37 9.42
CA ASP A 127 -20.66 13.56 9.06
C ASP A 127 -21.97 14.36 9.07
N ARG A 128 -22.20 15.11 10.15
CA ARG A 128 -23.44 15.85 10.35
C ARG A 128 -23.62 16.92 9.28
N GLU A 129 -22.58 17.70 9.03
CA GLU A 129 -22.58 18.75 8.00
C GLU A 129 -22.86 18.18 6.61
N ALA A 130 -22.17 17.08 6.26
CA ALA A 130 -22.33 16.41 4.98
C ALA A 130 -23.75 15.86 4.80
N LEU A 131 -24.31 15.22 5.83
CA LEU A 131 -25.65 14.64 5.79
C LEU A 131 -26.74 15.72 5.73
N GLU A 132 -26.64 16.79 6.52
CA GLU A 132 -27.57 17.93 6.47
C GLU A 132 -27.55 18.62 5.10
N HIS A 133 -26.36 18.78 4.49
CA HIS A 133 -26.25 19.31 3.15
C HIS A 133 -26.87 18.37 2.12
N LEU A 134 -26.59 17.06 2.20
CA LEU A 134 -27.16 16.03 1.34
C LEU A 134 -28.70 16.03 1.37
N ALA A 135 -29.29 16.09 2.58
CA ALA A 135 -30.73 16.15 2.77
C ALA A 135 -31.33 17.38 2.10
N ARG A 136 -30.75 18.57 2.36
CA ARG A 136 -31.19 19.84 1.80
C ARG A 136 -31.13 19.88 0.27
N VAL A 137 -30.03 19.45 -0.35
CA VAL A 137 -29.91 19.52 -1.82
C VAL A 137 -30.84 18.54 -2.53
N ASN A 138 -31.19 17.42 -1.88
CA ASN A 138 -32.16 16.46 -2.39
C ASN A 138 -33.61 16.78 -1.99
N GLY A 139 -33.83 17.75 -1.10
CA GLY A 139 -35.18 18.14 -0.64
C GLY A 139 -35.87 17.09 0.23
N VAL A 140 -35.09 16.29 0.98
CA VAL A 140 -35.61 15.22 1.85
C VAL A 140 -35.41 15.58 3.33
N ASP A 141 -36.24 14.99 4.19
CA ASP A 141 -36.08 15.11 5.64
C ASP A 141 -34.75 14.49 6.12
N ILE A 142 -34.20 15.02 7.22
CA ILE A 142 -32.90 14.58 7.74
C ILE A 142 -32.90 13.14 8.25
N GLU A 143 -34.02 12.65 8.82
CA GLU A 143 -34.11 11.25 9.26
C GLU A 143 -34.25 10.30 8.07
N VAL A 144 -34.96 10.71 7.02
CA VAL A 144 -35.01 9.98 5.74
C VAL A 144 -33.62 9.89 5.11
N ALA A 145 -32.89 11.02 5.08
CA ALA A 145 -31.51 11.05 4.59
C ALA A 145 -30.60 10.15 5.42
N ARG A 146 -30.74 10.15 6.75
CA ARG A 146 -29.95 9.28 7.65
C ARG A 146 -30.20 7.80 7.35
N HIS A 147 -31.46 7.41 7.15
CA HIS A 147 -31.81 6.02 6.83
C HIS A 147 -31.22 5.60 5.48
N ALA A 148 -31.40 6.42 4.43
CA ALA A 148 -30.85 6.14 3.10
C ALA A 148 -29.30 6.14 3.10
N ALA A 149 -28.66 6.99 3.90
CA ALA A 149 -27.20 7.00 4.06
C ALA A 149 -26.69 5.70 4.72
N ARG A 150 -27.38 5.18 5.75
CA ARG A 150 -27.04 3.86 6.34
C ARG A 150 -27.14 2.75 5.29
N ARG A 151 -28.19 2.77 4.47
CA ARG A 151 -28.35 1.84 3.35
C ARG A 151 -27.19 1.94 2.35
N ALA A 152 -26.72 3.16 2.05
CA ALA A 152 -25.55 3.36 1.20
C ALA A 152 -24.27 2.69 1.75
N PHE A 153 -24.06 2.72 3.07
CA PHE A 153 -22.95 2.03 3.74
C PHE A 153 -23.11 0.51 3.74
N GLU A 154 -24.33 -0.02 3.83
CA GLU A 154 -24.59 -1.46 3.68
C GLU A 154 -24.23 -1.95 2.27
N VAL A 155 -24.67 -1.23 1.24
CA VAL A 155 -24.30 -1.50 -0.16
C VAL A 155 -22.78 -1.45 -0.34
N HIS A 156 -22.13 -0.42 0.21
CA HIS A 156 -20.66 -0.31 0.19
C HIS A 156 -19.97 -1.51 0.85
N SER A 157 -20.49 -1.98 1.99
CA SER A 157 -19.94 -3.14 2.69
C SER A 157 -20.04 -4.40 1.84
N ALA A 158 -21.18 -4.60 1.17
CA ALA A 158 -21.37 -5.74 0.27
C ALA A 158 -20.42 -5.67 -0.93
N LEU A 159 -20.36 -4.52 -1.62
CA LEU A 159 -19.46 -4.32 -2.77
C LEU A 159 -17.99 -4.43 -2.38
N SER A 160 -17.60 -4.02 -1.18
CA SER A 160 -16.23 -4.14 -0.69
C SER A 160 -15.77 -5.59 -0.49
N GLY A 161 -16.69 -6.56 -0.49
CA GLY A 161 -16.39 -7.99 -0.50
C GLY A 161 -16.08 -8.59 -1.88
N VAL A 162 -16.31 -7.84 -2.97
CA VAL A 162 -16.10 -8.31 -4.34
C VAL A 162 -14.61 -8.26 -4.70
N GLU A 163 -14.03 -9.39 -5.11
CA GLU A 163 -12.58 -9.49 -5.36
C GLU A 163 -12.14 -8.98 -6.74
N LYS A 164 -12.99 -9.12 -7.76
CA LYS A 164 -12.67 -8.80 -9.15
C LYS A 164 -13.51 -7.65 -9.64
N TRP A 165 -12.88 -6.69 -10.31
CA TRP A 165 -13.55 -5.50 -10.78
C TRP A 165 -13.25 -5.20 -12.24
N LYS A 166 -14.28 -4.82 -12.98
CA LYS A 166 -14.16 -4.21 -14.30
C LYS A 166 -14.52 -2.74 -14.20
N ILE A 167 -13.60 -1.86 -14.57
CA ILE A 167 -13.82 -0.41 -14.67
C ILE A 167 -14.10 -0.07 -16.13
N VAL A 168 -15.16 0.72 -16.38
CA VAL A 168 -15.59 1.13 -17.72
C VAL A 168 -15.77 2.65 -17.75
N PRO A 169 -14.79 3.42 -18.27
CA PRO A 169 -14.85 4.88 -18.30
C PRO A 169 -15.74 5.42 -19.44
N ARG A 170 -17.02 5.02 -19.49
CA ARG A 170 -17.94 5.36 -20.58
C ARG A 170 -18.26 6.85 -20.67
N GLY A 171 -18.40 7.52 -19.53
CA GLY A 171 -18.84 8.90 -19.39
C GLY A 171 -17.78 9.96 -19.69
N VAL A 172 -16.71 9.59 -20.40
CA VAL A 172 -15.56 10.45 -20.66
C VAL A 172 -15.69 11.09 -22.04
N ALA A 173 -16.62 12.04 -22.16
CA ALA A 173 -16.82 12.78 -23.41
C ALA A 173 -15.60 13.66 -23.76
N GLY A 174 -15.24 13.70 -25.04
CA GLY A 174 -14.18 14.56 -25.56
C GLY A 174 -12.75 14.03 -25.38
N LEU A 175 -12.57 12.83 -24.81
CA LEU A 175 -11.28 12.15 -24.79
C LEU A 175 -11.16 11.23 -26.02
N PRO A 176 -10.01 11.19 -26.72
CA PRO A 176 -9.83 10.27 -27.85
C PRO A 176 -10.05 8.82 -27.43
N LYS A 177 -10.52 8.00 -28.39
CA LYS A 177 -10.83 6.58 -28.13
C LYS A 177 -9.59 5.83 -27.64
N ASP A 178 -8.46 6.00 -28.32
CA ASP A 178 -7.21 5.33 -27.98
C ASP A 178 -6.72 5.72 -26.58
N THR A 179 -6.86 6.99 -26.21
CA THR A 179 -6.57 7.46 -24.84
C THR A 179 -7.50 6.79 -23.83
N THR A 180 -8.79 6.69 -24.13
CA THR A 180 -9.78 6.04 -23.26
C THR A 180 -9.44 4.57 -23.03
N GLU A 181 -9.03 3.84 -24.07
CA GLU A 181 -8.63 2.43 -23.98
C GLU A 181 -7.40 2.23 -23.09
N VAL A 182 -6.37 3.08 -23.22
CA VAL A 182 -5.19 3.02 -22.35
C VAL A 182 -5.54 3.32 -20.90
N ILE A 183 -6.35 4.35 -20.66
CA ILE A 183 -6.79 4.71 -19.31
C ILE A 183 -7.65 3.60 -18.69
N GLU A 184 -8.58 3.01 -19.45
CA GLU A 184 -9.36 1.85 -19.02
C GLU A 184 -8.45 0.68 -18.64
N ASN A 185 -7.44 0.38 -19.46
CA ASN A 185 -6.48 -0.70 -19.20
C ASN A 185 -5.69 -0.47 -17.90
N ILE A 186 -5.20 0.75 -17.66
CA ILE A 186 -4.47 1.09 -16.44
C ILE A 186 -5.37 0.94 -15.20
N LEU A 187 -6.59 1.48 -15.24
CA LEU A 187 -7.54 1.40 -14.12
C LEU A 187 -7.90 -0.06 -13.79
N ASN A 188 -8.23 -0.86 -14.82
CA ASN A 188 -8.53 -2.29 -14.64
C ASN A 188 -7.34 -3.07 -14.12
N PHE A 189 -6.14 -2.78 -14.62
CA PHE A 189 -4.92 -3.40 -14.11
C PHE A 189 -4.74 -3.12 -12.62
N MET A 190 -4.82 -1.85 -12.22
CA MET A 190 -4.63 -1.44 -10.82
C MET A 190 -5.65 -2.11 -9.89
N ALA A 191 -6.94 -2.07 -10.28
CA ALA A 191 -8.04 -2.61 -9.49
C ALA A 191 -7.91 -4.12 -9.22
N ASN A 192 -7.34 -4.87 -10.16
CA ASN A 192 -7.20 -6.32 -10.05
C ASN A 192 -5.82 -6.79 -9.60
N ASN A 193 -4.85 -5.87 -9.46
CA ASN A 193 -3.48 -6.22 -9.08
C ASN A 193 -3.03 -5.57 -7.76
N GLY A 194 -3.96 -5.01 -6.98
CA GLY A 194 -3.69 -4.48 -5.64
C GLY A 194 -2.97 -3.14 -5.62
N TYR A 195 -3.00 -2.39 -6.73
CA TYR A 195 -2.38 -1.06 -6.80
C TYR A 195 -3.43 0.04 -6.58
N GLY A 196 -3.07 1.06 -5.80
CA GLY A 196 -3.94 2.21 -5.56
C GLY A 196 -3.17 3.41 -5.02
N PHE A 197 -3.70 4.61 -5.23
CA PHE A 197 -3.10 5.82 -4.70
C PHE A 197 -3.60 6.11 -3.28
N ASN A 198 -2.68 6.56 -2.43
CA ASN A 198 -3.01 7.24 -1.19
C ASN A 198 -2.08 8.44 -1.05
N GLU A 199 -2.67 9.64 -1.05
CA GLU A 199 -1.94 10.90 -1.16
C GLU A 199 -1.03 10.89 -2.42
N ASP A 200 0.26 11.15 -2.23
CA ASP A 200 1.28 11.21 -3.27
C ASP A 200 1.97 9.85 -3.51
N TRP A 201 1.52 8.80 -2.81
CA TRP A 201 2.11 7.47 -2.89
C TRP A 201 1.26 6.53 -3.75
N LEU A 202 1.93 5.77 -4.62
CA LEU A 202 1.36 4.59 -5.24
C LEU A 202 1.67 3.39 -4.33
N TRP A 203 0.62 2.78 -3.80
CA TRP A 203 0.71 1.62 -2.92
C TRP A 203 0.40 0.33 -3.68
N TYR A 204 1.02 -0.74 -3.23
CA TYR A 204 0.64 -2.11 -3.47
C TYR A 204 0.16 -2.74 -2.17
N HIS A 205 -0.98 -3.42 -2.22
CA HIS A 205 -1.49 -4.24 -1.13
C HIS A 205 -1.82 -5.64 -1.64
N ALA A 206 -1.17 -6.65 -1.05
CA ALA A 206 -1.59 -8.02 -1.26
C ALA A 206 -3.01 -8.25 -0.73
N LYS A 207 -3.65 -9.31 -1.24
CA LYS A 207 -4.98 -9.73 -0.79
C LYS A 207 -5.01 -9.86 0.73
N ARG A 208 -6.16 -9.53 1.35
CA ARG A 208 -6.31 -9.49 2.81
C ARG A 208 -5.88 -10.79 3.50
N GLU A 209 -6.27 -11.95 2.95
CA GLU A 209 -5.92 -13.25 3.53
C GLU A 209 -4.43 -13.56 3.39
N GLN A 210 -3.80 -13.18 2.27
CA GLN A 210 -2.36 -13.30 2.09
C GLN A 210 -1.59 -12.44 3.10
N ARG A 211 -2.03 -11.19 3.33
CA ARG A 211 -1.41 -10.31 4.35
C ARG A 211 -1.52 -10.89 5.75
N LYS A 212 -2.69 -11.38 6.16
CA LYS A 212 -2.88 -12.04 7.46
C LYS A 212 -2.01 -13.28 7.61
N LEU A 213 -1.87 -14.08 6.54
CA LEU A 213 -1.03 -15.28 6.53
C LEU A 213 0.44 -14.92 6.77
N LEU A 214 0.96 -13.92 6.04
CA LEU A 214 2.33 -13.44 6.19
C LEU A 214 2.59 -12.78 7.56
N GLU A 215 1.65 -11.98 8.06
CA GLU A 215 1.74 -11.40 9.40
C GLU A 215 1.84 -12.51 10.46
N ARG A 216 0.94 -13.50 10.43
CA ARG A 216 0.99 -14.62 11.37
C ARG A 216 2.32 -15.39 11.27
N GLY A 217 2.74 -15.77 10.07
CA GLY A 217 3.98 -16.52 9.85
C GLY A 217 5.20 -15.74 10.36
N ALA A 218 5.28 -14.44 10.09
CA ALA A 218 6.37 -13.59 10.57
C ALA A 218 6.38 -13.47 12.10
N LEU A 219 5.21 -13.39 12.76
CA LEU A 219 5.15 -13.28 14.22
C LEU A 219 5.51 -14.60 14.90
N GLU A 220 5.10 -15.74 14.32
CA GLU A 220 5.50 -17.08 14.78
C GLU A 220 7.01 -17.28 14.65
N GLU A 221 7.59 -16.94 13.49
CA GLU A 221 9.04 -16.99 13.26
C GLU A 221 9.79 -16.09 14.26
N SER A 222 9.32 -14.87 14.48
CA SER A 222 9.92 -13.93 15.42
C SER A 222 9.85 -14.39 16.87
N GLU A 223 8.74 -14.99 17.28
CA GLU A 223 8.61 -15.59 18.62
C GLU A 223 9.60 -16.74 18.80
N GLU A 224 9.67 -17.66 17.84
CA GLU A 224 10.61 -18.79 17.87
C GLU A 224 12.07 -18.29 17.93
N PHE A 225 12.39 -17.30 17.08
CA PHE A 225 13.70 -16.66 17.05
C PHE A 225 14.08 -16.09 18.42
N LEU A 226 13.21 -15.31 19.06
CA LEU A 226 13.49 -14.71 20.37
C LEU A 226 13.68 -15.78 21.46
N ARG A 227 12.82 -16.81 21.47
CA ARG A 227 12.92 -17.95 22.41
C ARG A 227 14.25 -18.66 22.26
N ARG A 228 14.66 -18.95 21.02
CA ARG A 228 15.93 -19.61 20.72
C ARG A 228 17.13 -18.74 21.09
N ALA A 229 17.14 -17.48 20.67
CA ALA A 229 18.24 -16.55 20.92
C ALA A 229 18.51 -16.35 22.42
N LEU A 230 17.46 -16.30 23.24
CA LEU A 230 17.57 -16.11 24.68
C LEU A 230 17.65 -17.42 25.48
N GLY A 231 17.47 -18.59 24.84
CA GLY A 231 17.42 -19.88 25.52
C GLY A 231 16.20 -20.04 26.43
N ILE A 232 15.09 -19.34 26.16
CA ILE A 232 13.89 -19.31 26.99
C ILE A 232 12.75 -20.03 26.26
N ARG A 233 12.40 -21.24 26.68
CA ARG A 233 11.33 -22.03 26.03
C ARG A 233 9.96 -21.87 26.68
N ASP A 234 9.91 -21.87 28.02
CA ASP A 234 8.63 -22.04 28.75
C ASP A 234 8.05 -20.76 29.35
N LYS A 235 8.68 -19.60 29.10
CA LYS A 235 8.15 -18.33 29.62
C LYS A 235 7.05 -17.74 28.72
N PRO A 236 6.09 -17.02 29.30
CA PRO A 236 5.17 -16.16 28.57
C PRO A 236 5.92 -15.19 27.63
N LEU A 237 5.34 -14.91 26.45
CA LEU A 237 5.96 -14.05 25.45
C LEU A 237 6.20 -12.62 25.96
N ASN A 238 5.29 -12.09 26.78
CA ASN A 238 5.47 -10.77 27.40
C ASN A 238 6.72 -10.71 28.29
N GLU A 239 7.06 -11.78 29.02
CA GLU A 239 8.28 -11.83 29.82
C GLU A 239 9.54 -11.83 28.93
N ILE A 240 9.52 -12.59 27.83
CA ILE A 240 10.60 -12.62 26.85
C ILE A 240 10.80 -11.24 26.23
N VAL A 241 9.71 -10.61 25.79
CA VAL A 241 9.74 -9.25 25.22
C VAL A 241 10.22 -8.24 26.25
N ASN A 242 9.79 -8.32 27.51
CA ASN A 242 10.27 -7.43 28.56
C ASN A 242 11.77 -7.61 28.82
N ALA A 243 12.29 -8.85 28.79
CA ALA A 243 13.74 -9.07 28.87
C ALA A 243 14.46 -8.37 27.73
N VAL A 244 14.00 -8.51 26.48
CA VAL A 244 14.58 -7.78 25.33
C VAL A 244 14.49 -6.27 25.50
N ARG A 245 13.39 -5.73 26.03
CA ARG A 245 13.21 -4.28 26.16
C ARG A 245 14.04 -3.65 27.25
N GLU A 246 14.24 -4.34 28.37
CA GLU A 246 14.85 -3.77 29.57
C GLU A 246 16.32 -4.20 29.72
N ASP A 247 16.64 -5.48 29.51
CA ASP A 247 17.99 -6.03 29.72
C ASP A 247 18.94 -5.78 28.52
N PRO A 248 20.02 -5.00 28.71
CA PRO A 248 21.04 -4.80 27.66
C PRO A 248 21.70 -6.09 27.17
N LEU A 249 21.90 -7.08 28.05
CA LEU A 249 22.57 -8.34 27.68
C LEU A 249 21.65 -9.21 26.82
N ALA A 250 20.35 -9.26 27.14
CA ALA A 250 19.34 -9.90 26.31
C ALA A 250 19.30 -9.28 24.90
N ARG A 251 19.30 -7.94 24.79
CA ARG A 251 19.38 -7.26 23.48
C ARG A 251 20.63 -7.62 22.72
N LEU A 252 21.79 -7.56 23.36
CA LEU A 252 23.07 -7.87 22.73
C LEU A 252 23.08 -9.31 22.18
N THR A 253 22.51 -10.25 22.94
CA THR A 253 22.36 -11.65 22.55
C THR A 253 21.49 -11.78 21.29
N VAL A 254 20.32 -11.14 21.28
CA VAL A 254 19.43 -11.10 20.12
C VAL A 254 20.12 -10.50 18.89
N VAL A 255 20.84 -9.39 19.06
CA VAL A 255 21.55 -8.74 17.95
C VAL A 255 22.69 -9.61 17.41
N ARG A 256 23.42 -10.32 18.28
CA ARG A 256 24.48 -11.25 17.87
C ARG A 256 23.91 -12.39 17.03
N GLU A 257 22.78 -12.95 17.45
CA GLU A 257 22.10 -14.01 16.71
C GLU A 257 21.61 -13.51 15.33
N LEU A 258 20.99 -12.32 15.28
CA LEU A 258 20.61 -11.70 14.00
C LEU A 258 21.82 -11.47 13.08
N LYS A 259 22.93 -10.95 13.64
CA LYS A 259 24.19 -10.74 12.91
C LYS A 259 24.71 -12.04 12.30
N GLU A 260 24.63 -13.13 13.04
CA GLU A 260 25.08 -14.44 12.56
C GLU A 260 24.16 -14.95 11.44
N MET A 261 22.85 -15.01 11.69
CA MET A 261 21.87 -15.51 10.73
C MET A 261 21.87 -14.72 9.42
N LEU A 262 21.62 -13.41 9.52
CA LEU A 262 21.52 -12.52 8.36
C LEU A 262 22.89 -12.30 7.71
N GLY A 263 23.96 -12.35 8.50
CA GLY A 263 25.33 -12.25 8.03
C GLY A 263 25.65 -13.31 6.99
N ARG A 264 25.19 -14.56 7.14
CA ARG A 264 25.44 -15.64 6.16
C ARG A 264 24.92 -15.31 4.76
N TYR A 265 23.98 -14.38 4.64
CA TYR A 265 23.34 -13.97 3.39
C TYR A 265 23.79 -12.59 2.89
N GLY A 266 24.89 -12.04 3.42
CA GLY A 266 25.39 -10.72 2.99
C GLY A 266 24.55 -9.55 3.50
N ILE A 267 23.72 -9.77 4.54
CA ILE A 267 22.96 -8.72 5.21
C ILE A 267 23.74 -8.28 6.46
N LYS A 268 24.14 -7.00 6.49
CA LYS A 268 24.84 -6.41 7.62
C LYS A 268 23.85 -5.86 8.63
N VAL A 269 23.97 -6.31 9.87
CA VAL A 269 23.17 -5.83 11.01
C VAL A 269 23.93 -4.74 11.77
N LEU A 270 23.32 -3.57 11.89
CA LEU A 270 23.85 -2.45 12.66
C LEU A 270 23.47 -2.60 14.13
N GLN A 271 24.45 -2.91 14.97
CA GLN A 271 24.19 -3.30 16.36
C GLN A 271 23.46 -2.23 17.15
N ARG A 272 24.00 -1.01 17.18
CA ARG A 272 23.47 0.09 17.98
C ARG A 272 22.03 0.42 17.58
N GLU A 273 21.78 0.54 16.28
CA GLU A 273 20.45 0.80 15.72
C GLU A 273 19.48 -0.34 16.01
N THR A 274 19.93 -1.59 15.89
CA THR A 274 19.07 -2.76 16.19
C THR A 274 18.72 -2.81 17.68
N GLU A 275 19.66 -2.55 18.58
CA GLU A 275 19.39 -2.46 20.02
C GLU A 275 18.34 -1.39 20.33
N ILE A 276 18.38 -0.23 19.66
CA ILE A 276 17.37 0.83 19.80
C ILE A 276 16.00 0.34 19.31
N ALA A 277 15.94 -0.30 18.15
CA ALA A 277 14.69 -0.83 17.60
C ALA A 277 14.05 -1.88 18.53
N LEU A 278 14.86 -2.75 19.13
CA LEU A 278 14.43 -3.80 20.06
C LEU A 278 13.74 -3.24 21.33
N ARG A 279 14.12 -2.05 21.81
CA ARG A 279 13.44 -1.38 22.95
C ARG A 279 11.97 -1.05 22.66
N GLY A 280 11.63 -0.88 21.38
CA GLY A 280 10.29 -0.52 20.93
C GLY A 280 9.35 -1.71 20.77
N VAL A 281 9.86 -2.95 20.73
CA VAL A 281 9.09 -4.18 20.51
C VAL A 281 8.07 -4.37 21.63
N ARG A 282 6.83 -4.75 21.30
CA ARG A 282 5.77 -5.02 22.28
C ARG A 282 5.08 -6.36 22.00
N ALA A 283 4.54 -6.96 23.06
CA ALA A 283 3.59 -8.07 22.97
C ALA A 283 2.17 -7.58 23.30
N VAL A 284 1.17 -8.20 22.69
CA VAL A 284 -0.26 -7.95 22.91
C VAL A 284 -1.01 -9.26 23.07
N ASN A 285 -2.14 -9.23 23.76
CA ASN A 285 -3.07 -10.35 23.81
C ASN A 285 -3.94 -10.33 22.54
N ALA A 286 -3.74 -11.28 21.64
CA ALA A 286 -4.61 -11.46 20.49
C ALA A 286 -5.76 -12.43 20.84
N SER A 287 -6.99 -12.03 20.49
CA SER A 287 -8.17 -12.88 20.60
C SER A 287 -8.36 -13.66 19.30
N PHE A 288 -8.42 -14.98 19.39
CA PHE A 288 -8.64 -15.90 18.26
C PHE A 288 -10.03 -16.55 18.32
N GLY A 289 -10.99 -15.92 19.02
CA GLY A 289 -12.36 -16.40 19.17
C GLY A 289 -12.85 -16.30 20.62
N PRO A 290 -14.11 -16.72 20.90
CA PRO A 290 -14.81 -16.39 22.15
C PRO A 290 -14.16 -16.87 23.45
N ARG A 291 -13.10 -17.70 23.41
CA ARG A 291 -12.42 -18.25 24.60
C ARG A 291 -10.92 -18.57 24.41
N LYS A 292 -10.27 -18.07 23.34
CA LYS A 292 -8.85 -18.35 23.09
C LYS A 292 -8.09 -17.03 22.92
N SER A 293 -7.38 -16.61 23.96
CA SER A 293 -6.40 -15.53 23.88
C SER A 293 -4.99 -16.13 23.88
N ARG A 294 -4.13 -15.63 22.98
CA ARG A 294 -2.70 -15.96 22.96
C ARG A 294 -1.90 -14.67 22.86
N GLN A 295 -0.79 -14.58 23.57
CA GLN A 295 0.14 -13.49 23.41
C GLN A 295 0.84 -13.58 22.05
N THR A 296 0.92 -12.45 21.34
CA THR A 296 1.66 -12.33 20.08
C THR A 296 2.45 -11.03 20.09
N LEU A 297 3.48 -10.94 19.25
CA LEU A 297 4.17 -9.69 18.98
C LEU A 297 3.22 -8.69 18.31
N PHE A 298 3.38 -7.40 18.63
CA PHE A 298 2.56 -6.34 18.07
C PHE A 298 3.19 -5.82 16.77
N VAL A 299 2.57 -6.14 15.63
CA VAL A 299 3.09 -5.85 14.28
C VAL A 299 3.60 -4.42 14.14
N PRO A 300 2.90 -3.34 14.56
CA PRO A 300 3.42 -1.97 14.40
C PRO A 300 4.75 -1.71 15.11
N THR A 301 5.15 -2.53 16.07
CA THR A 301 6.43 -2.40 16.80
C THR A 301 7.53 -3.31 16.28
N THR A 302 7.20 -4.25 15.40
CA THR A 302 8.15 -5.18 14.80
C THR A 302 8.23 -5.06 13.29
N SER A 303 7.27 -4.41 12.62
CA SER A 303 7.28 -4.20 11.19
C SER A 303 8.42 -3.29 10.76
N GLY A 304 8.79 -3.42 9.49
CA GLY A 304 9.76 -2.54 8.87
C GLY A 304 9.72 -2.66 7.37
N LYS A 305 10.68 -2.02 6.70
CA LYS A 305 10.68 -1.91 5.25
C LYS A 305 12.09 -1.91 4.67
N TRP A 306 12.30 -2.72 3.64
CA TRP A 306 13.42 -2.56 2.73
C TRP A 306 13.17 -1.33 1.85
N MET A 307 14.21 -0.54 1.64
CA MET A 307 14.17 0.67 0.81
C MET A 307 15.38 0.70 -0.10
N VAL A 308 15.15 1.02 -1.36
CA VAL A 308 16.18 1.32 -2.35
C VAL A 308 15.77 2.57 -3.13
N PHE A 309 16.72 3.46 -3.40
CA PHE A 309 16.50 4.64 -4.23
C PHE A 309 16.93 4.32 -5.65
N VAL A 310 16.02 4.45 -6.61
CA VAL A 310 16.25 4.11 -8.01
C VAL A 310 15.91 5.31 -8.88
N LEU A 311 16.40 5.34 -10.12
CA LEU A 311 16.05 6.40 -11.06
C LEU A 311 14.53 6.55 -11.14
N SER A 312 14.03 7.78 -11.09
CA SER A 312 12.60 8.07 -11.01
C SER A 312 11.81 7.35 -12.12
N ARG A 313 12.32 7.34 -13.36
CA ARG A 313 11.69 6.64 -14.50
C ARG A 313 11.59 5.11 -14.38
N LEU A 314 12.36 4.48 -13.49
CA LEU A 314 12.39 3.01 -13.31
C LEU A 314 11.56 2.54 -12.11
N ARG A 315 11.17 3.44 -11.19
CA ARG A 315 10.59 3.04 -9.90
C ARG A 315 9.29 2.25 -10.00
N GLY A 316 8.43 2.59 -10.98
CA GLY A 316 7.20 1.84 -11.25
C GLY A 316 7.48 0.42 -11.74
N ILE A 317 8.43 0.29 -12.67
CA ILE A 317 8.86 -1.00 -13.23
C ILE A 317 9.47 -1.89 -12.14
N ILE A 318 10.38 -1.34 -11.34
CA ILE A 318 11.06 -2.07 -10.26
C ILE A 318 10.04 -2.49 -9.19
N LEU A 319 9.15 -1.59 -8.79
CA LEU A 319 8.06 -1.93 -7.85
C LEU A 319 7.22 -3.09 -8.40
N ARG A 320 6.80 -3.03 -9.66
CA ARG A 320 6.02 -4.10 -10.30
C ARG A 320 6.77 -5.41 -10.34
N ARG A 321 8.03 -5.39 -10.80
CA ARG A 321 8.86 -6.59 -10.93
C ARG A 321 9.11 -7.26 -9.58
N VAL A 322 9.46 -6.49 -8.55
CA VAL A 322 9.64 -7.00 -7.18
C VAL A 322 8.35 -7.64 -6.66
N MET A 323 7.20 -6.99 -6.82
CA MET A 323 5.94 -7.54 -6.32
C MET A 323 5.50 -8.80 -7.07
N ASP A 324 5.74 -8.88 -8.38
CA ASP A 324 5.46 -10.09 -9.17
C ASP A 324 6.32 -11.27 -8.70
N GLU A 325 7.61 -11.06 -8.44
CA GLU A 325 8.51 -12.12 -7.94
C GLU A 325 8.20 -12.51 -6.49
N LEU A 326 7.89 -11.55 -5.62
CA LEU A 326 7.42 -11.85 -4.26
C LEU A 326 6.12 -12.65 -4.28
N ARG A 327 5.18 -12.31 -5.16
CA ARG A 327 3.91 -13.04 -5.29
C ARG A 327 4.13 -14.49 -5.72
N LYS A 328 5.04 -14.74 -6.66
CA LYS A 328 5.41 -16.12 -7.08
C LYS A 328 5.97 -16.95 -5.91
N ARG A 329 6.65 -16.30 -4.95
CA ARG A 329 7.18 -16.93 -3.73
C ARG A 329 6.19 -16.93 -2.56
N GLY A 330 4.99 -16.38 -2.74
CA GLY A 330 4.02 -16.22 -1.65
C GLY A 330 4.46 -15.25 -0.56
N LEU A 331 5.29 -14.26 -0.89
CA LEU A 331 5.89 -13.26 0.01
C LEU A 331 5.39 -11.83 -0.26
N ASP A 332 4.45 -11.63 -1.17
CA ASP A 332 3.93 -10.29 -1.45
C ASP A 332 3.06 -9.79 -0.29
N TYR A 333 3.43 -8.63 0.26
CA TYR A 333 2.77 -8.06 1.43
C TYR A 333 2.25 -6.65 1.15
N ILE A 334 3.08 -5.64 1.41
CA ILE A 334 2.78 -4.24 1.17
C ILE A 334 4.02 -3.60 0.56
N ALA A 335 3.84 -2.77 -0.44
CA ALA A 335 4.92 -1.99 -1.01
C ALA A 335 4.42 -0.62 -1.47
N LYS A 336 5.33 0.32 -1.71
CA LYS A 336 4.98 1.61 -2.28
C LYS A 336 6.15 2.30 -2.95
N THR A 337 5.82 3.26 -3.80
CA THR A 337 6.74 4.26 -4.34
C THR A 337 6.02 5.61 -4.46
N VAL A 338 6.78 6.68 -4.72
CA VAL A 338 6.18 8.00 -4.97
C VAL A 338 5.42 7.92 -6.30
N GLY A 339 4.12 8.20 -6.25
CA GLY A 339 3.19 8.04 -7.36
C GLY A 339 2.97 9.30 -8.18
N VAL A 340 3.42 10.46 -7.69
CA VAL A 340 3.34 11.76 -8.38
C VAL A 340 4.72 12.23 -8.82
N LYS A 341 4.76 13.19 -9.76
CA LYS A 341 6.03 13.75 -10.25
C LYS A 341 6.56 14.77 -9.23
N GLU A 342 7.73 14.50 -8.64
CA GLU A 342 8.49 15.48 -7.87
C GLU A 342 9.57 16.09 -8.78
N SER A 343 9.64 17.42 -8.88
CA SER A 343 10.48 18.11 -9.88
C SER A 343 11.98 18.01 -9.61
N ASP A 344 12.38 17.74 -8.37
CA ASP A 344 13.75 18.01 -7.91
C ASP A 344 14.55 16.75 -7.56
N ARG A 345 14.01 15.55 -7.87
CA ARG A 345 14.65 14.27 -7.49
C ARG A 345 14.80 13.32 -8.67
N ASP A 346 16.06 13.11 -9.06
CA ASP A 346 16.45 12.10 -10.05
C ASP A 346 16.19 10.68 -9.57
N GLU A 347 16.16 10.48 -8.25
CA GLU A 347 15.97 9.18 -7.61
C GLU A 347 14.87 9.23 -6.57
N GLN A 348 14.07 8.18 -6.56
CA GLN A 348 12.95 8.03 -5.64
C GLN A 348 12.90 6.62 -5.03
N PRO A 349 12.31 6.48 -3.84
CA PRO A 349 12.35 5.23 -3.12
C PRO A 349 11.34 4.22 -3.69
N VAL A 350 11.77 2.97 -3.78
CA VAL A 350 10.89 1.78 -3.79
C VAL A 350 10.98 1.15 -2.41
N ILE A 351 9.83 0.98 -1.76
CA ILE A 351 9.71 0.58 -0.36
C ILE A 351 8.92 -0.72 -0.29
N ILE A 352 9.52 -1.77 0.28
CA ILE A 352 8.94 -3.11 0.40
C ILE A 352 8.83 -3.47 1.89
N TYR A 353 7.62 -3.65 2.40
CA TYR A 353 7.40 -3.92 3.82
C TYR A 353 7.59 -5.39 4.17
N VAL A 354 8.04 -5.63 5.40
CA VAL A 354 8.09 -6.95 6.05
C VAL A 354 7.35 -6.84 7.39
N PRO A 355 6.43 -7.77 7.72
CA PRO A 355 5.64 -7.69 8.95
C PRO A 355 6.47 -7.72 10.24
N SER A 356 7.66 -8.32 10.20
CA SER A 356 8.56 -8.37 11.35
C SER A 356 10.03 -8.32 10.93
N PHE A 357 10.82 -7.41 11.50
CA PHE A 357 12.27 -7.38 11.32
C PHE A 357 12.99 -8.51 12.08
N LEU A 358 12.29 -9.16 13.00
CA LEU A 358 12.77 -10.32 13.75
C LEU A 358 12.55 -11.65 13.00
N ALA A 359 11.73 -11.65 11.94
CA ALA A 359 11.52 -12.79 11.06
C ALA A 359 12.68 -12.88 10.06
N ALA A 360 13.84 -13.33 10.53
CA ALA A 360 15.12 -13.29 9.82
C ALA A 360 15.08 -13.99 8.44
N ASN A 361 14.37 -15.11 8.31
CA ASN A 361 14.18 -15.81 7.04
C ASN A 361 13.36 -14.96 6.08
N MET A 362 12.21 -14.45 6.51
CA MET A 362 11.39 -13.57 5.66
C MET A 362 12.13 -12.29 5.26
N VAL A 363 12.85 -11.65 6.20
CA VAL A 363 13.69 -10.47 5.93
C VAL A 363 14.72 -10.77 4.85
N LYS A 364 15.39 -11.92 4.93
CA LYS A 364 16.36 -12.40 3.96
C LYS A 364 15.72 -12.68 2.60
N GLU A 365 14.64 -13.46 2.55
CA GLU A 365 14.01 -13.85 1.28
C GLU A 365 13.47 -12.64 0.51
N VAL A 366 12.90 -11.65 1.21
CA VAL A 366 12.48 -10.39 0.60
C VAL A 366 13.68 -9.60 0.08
N ALA A 367 14.79 -9.54 0.84
CA ALA A 367 16.02 -8.90 0.36
C ALA A 367 16.61 -9.58 -0.87
N GLU A 368 16.57 -10.91 -0.92
CA GLU A 368 17.05 -11.68 -2.07
C GLU A 368 16.27 -11.33 -3.34
N VAL A 369 14.92 -11.30 -3.27
CA VAL A 369 14.09 -10.88 -4.41
C VAL A 369 14.41 -9.44 -4.84
N VAL A 370 14.53 -8.52 -3.89
CA VAL A 370 14.87 -7.13 -4.22
C VAL A 370 16.23 -7.06 -4.93
N LEU A 371 17.25 -7.76 -4.44
CA LEU A 371 18.58 -7.78 -5.05
C LEU A 371 18.59 -8.41 -6.44
N GLU A 372 17.90 -9.54 -6.62
CA GLU A 372 17.77 -10.20 -7.94
C GLU A 372 17.15 -9.24 -8.97
N VAL A 373 16.07 -8.55 -8.61
CA VAL A 373 15.48 -7.54 -9.50
C VAL A 373 16.45 -6.40 -9.76
N LEU A 374 17.15 -5.88 -8.75
CA LEU A 374 18.13 -4.82 -8.99
C LEU A 374 19.26 -5.26 -9.93
N GLU A 375 19.70 -6.52 -9.84
CA GLU A 375 20.68 -7.13 -10.74
C GLU A 375 20.17 -7.20 -12.18
N GLU A 376 18.91 -7.62 -12.39
CA GLU A 376 18.26 -7.65 -13.73
C GLU A 376 18.33 -6.29 -14.43
N PHE A 377 18.27 -5.19 -13.67
CA PHE A 377 18.33 -3.82 -14.21
C PHE A 377 19.74 -3.19 -14.15
N GLY A 378 20.77 -3.95 -13.76
CA GLY A 378 22.14 -3.45 -13.61
C GLY A 378 22.30 -2.37 -12.53
N ILE A 379 21.45 -2.40 -11.50
CA ILE A 379 21.43 -1.40 -10.43
C ILE A 379 22.20 -1.94 -9.22
N ASP A 380 23.41 -1.43 -9.02
CA ASP A 380 24.21 -1.76 -7.84
C ASP A 380 24.09 -0.66 -6.78
N LYS A 381 23.07 -0.80 -5.93
CA LYS A 381 22.78 0.17 -4.85
C LYS A 381 22.59 -0.50 -3.50
N LEU A 382 22.77 0.33 -2.47
CA LEU A 382 22.50 -0.07 -1.09
C LEU A 382 21.00 -0.21 -0.87
N VAL A 383 20.59 -1.36 -0.37
CA VAL A 383 19.23 -1.64 0.10
C VAL A 383 19.25 -1.57 1.63
N MET A 384 18.38 -0.76 2.22
CA MET A 384 18.38 -0.45 3.65
C MET A 384 17.07 -0.88 4.30
N PHE A 385 17.13 -1.55 5.45
CA PHE A 385 15.94 -1.95 6.20
C PHE A 385 15.66 -0.99 7.34
N LYS A 386 14.56 -0.24 7.27
CA LYS A 386 14.11 0.69 8.31
C LYS A 386 12.95 0.09 9.12
N PRO A 387 13.08 -0.10 10.45
CA PRO A 387 11.96 -0.53 11.29
C PRO A 387 10.94 0.61 11.44
N ASP A 388 9.66 0.27 11.56
CA ASP A 388 8.59 1.28 11.69
C ASP A 388 8.65 2.02 13.04
N THR A 389 9.22 1.41 14.08
CA THR A 389 9.52 2.08 15.35
C THR A 389 10.38 3.32 15.17
N PHE A 390 11.30 3.33 14.19
CA PHE A 390 12.09 4.52 13.88
C PHE A 390 11.26 5.59 13.18
N THR A 391 10.33 5.21 12.30
CA THR A 391 9.38 6.14 11.69
C THR A 391 8.50 6.80 12.75
N TYR A 392 7.95 6.02 13.69
CA TYR A 392 7.11 6.56 14.78
C TYR A 392 7.89 7.43 15.77
N ALA A 393 9.17 7.12 16.00
CA ALA A 393 10.04 7.92 16.86
C ALA A 393 10.67 9.14 16.16
N GLY A 394 10.35 9.40 14.89
CA GLY A 394 10.91 10.53 14.15
C GLY A 394 12.40 10.39 13.82
N ILE A 395 12.93 9.16 13.78
CA ILE A 395 14.34 8.87 13.49
C ILE A 395 14.53 8.77 11.97
N TYR A 396 15.14 9.81 11.39
CA TYR A 396 15.50 9.96 9.98
C TYR A 396 16.99 10.33 9.88
N SER A 397 17.55 10.30 8.66
CA SER A 397 18.98 10.57 8.39
C SER A 397 19.50 11.85 9.05
N ASP A 398 18.63 12.87 9.11
CA ASP A 398 19.03 14.22 9.48
C ASP A 398 18.43 14.67 10.82
N THR A 399 17.65 13.81 11.49
CA THR A 399 16.97 14.19 12.74
C THR A 399 17.72 13.76 13.99
N VAL A 400 18.49 12.67 13.95
CA VAL A 400 19.24 12.17 15.11
C VAL A 400 20.71 11.97 14.79
N LYS A 401 21.56 12.84 15.34
CA LYS A 401 23.00 12.83 15.07
C LYS A 401 23.64 11.51 15.51
N GLY A 402 24.34 10.86 14.58
CA GLY A 402 25.13 9.66 14.86
C GLY A 402 24.32 8.37 14.98
N ILE A 403 23.06 8.36 14.55
CA ILE A 403 22.22 7.15 14.46
C ILE A 403 21.77 6.98 13.01
N LYS A 404 21.98 5.79 12.43
CA LYS A 404 21.43 5.50 11.10
C LYS A 404 19.92 5.25 11.21
N SER A 405 19.17 5.64 10.18
CA SER A 405 17.71 5.47 10.14
C SER A 405 17.26 4.04 9.77
N TYR A 406 18.19 3.09 9.72
CA TYR A 406 17.97 1.70 9.32
C TYR A 406 18.81 0.75 10.19
N ILE A 407 18.36 -0.50 10.32
CA ILE A 407 19.00 -1.52 11.17
C ILE A 407 19.74 -2.57 10.35
N TYR A 408 19.29 -2.84 9.13
CA TYR A 408 19.96 -3.77 8.20
C TYR A 408 20.35 -3.07 6.91
N MET A 409 21.41 -3.53 6.27
CA MET A 409 21.78 -3.11 4.93
C MET A 409 22.33 -4.29 4.10
N THR A 410 22.12 -4.27 2.79
CA THR A 410 22.71 -5.21 1.85
C THR A 410 22.89 -4.58 0.47
N SER A 411 23.64 -5.21 -0.41
CA SER A 411 23.85 -4.81 -1.81
C SER A 411 24.39 -6.00 -2.60
N LEU A 412 24.41 -5.90 -3.93
CA LEU A 412 25.01 -6.91 -4.80
C LEU A 412 26.48 -7.17 -4.42
N ARG A 413 27.27 -6.11 -4.19
CA ARG A 413 28.66 -6.24 -3.72
C ARG A 413 28.80 -7.00 -2.40
N LEU A 414 27.93 -6.71 -1.42
CA LEU A 414 27.99 -7.35 -0.10
C LEU A 414 27.63 -8.85 -0.18
N LYS A 415 26.78 -9.24 -1.12
CA LYS A 415 26.44 -10.64 -1.40
C LYS A 415 27.62 -11.37 -2.06
N SER A 416 28.24 -10.78 -3.09
CA SER A 416 29.34 -11.40 -3.84
C SER A 416 30.60 -11.66 -3.01
N ILE A 417 30.96 -10.73 -2.10
CA ILE A 417 32.13 -10.89 -1.22
C ILE A 417 32.02 -12.15 -0.34
N LYS A 418 30.81 -12.50 0.11
CA LYS A 418 30.63 -13.66 0.99
C LYS A 418 30.61 -14.99 0.26
N VAL A 419 30.10 -15.04 -0.97
CA VAL A 419 30.17 -16.27 -1.80
C VAL A 419 31.64 -16.66 -2.02
N ILE A 420 32.51 -15.67 -2.26
CA ILE A 420 33.96 -15.91 -2.44
C ILE A 420 34.62 -16.41 -1.15
N CYS A 421 34.30 -15.81 0.01
CA CYS A 421 34.87 -16.25 1.28
C CYS A 421 34.44 -17.67 1.70
N TYR A 422 33.18 -18.06 1.45
CA TYR A 422 32.70 -19.42 1.78
C TYR A 422 33.34 -20.47 0.86
N ASN A 423 33.39 -20.22 -0.46
CA ASN A 423 34.01 -21.15 -1.40
C ASN A 423 35.52 -21.34 -1.16
N SER A 424 36.19 -20.32 -0.61
CA SER A 424 37.62 -20.39 -0.25
C SER A 424 37.89 -21.21 1.02
N ILE A 425 36.92 -21.30 1.94
CA ILE A 425 37.03 -22.09 3.18
C ILE A 425 36.76 -23.58 2.90
N ASP A 426 35.82 -23.90 2.01
CA ASP A 426 35.54 -25.30 1.62
C ASP A 426 36.63 -25.91 0.73
N THR A 427 37.35 -25.10 -0.06
CA THR A 427 38.56 -25.56 -0.77
C THR A 427 39.77 -25.78 0.15
N LEU A 428 39.79 -25.18 1.34
CA LEU A 428 40.83 -25.42 2.35
C LEU A 428 40.50 -26.64 3.22
N ARG A 429 39.22 -26.95 3.47
CA ARG A 429 38.79 -28.14 4.22
C ARG A 429 38.79 -29.44 3.41
N SER A 430 38.82 -29.37 2.08
CA SER A 430 39.00 -30.53 1.20
C SER A 430 40.47 -30.87 0.91
N LYS A 431 41.41 -30.12 1.50
CA LYS A 431 42.86 -30.32 1.40
C LYS A 431 43.54 -30.60 2.75
N SER A 432 42.76 -30.82 3.81
CA SER A 432 43.17 -31.36 5.11
C SER A 432 42.52 -32.71 5.33
#